data_AF-A0A936CB25-F1
#
_entry.id   AF-A0A936CB25-F1
#
_cell.length_a   1.000
_cell.length_b   1.000
_cell.length_c   1.000
_cell.angle_alpha   90.00
_cell.angle_beta   90.00
_cell.angle_gamma   90.00
#
_symmetry.space_group_name_H-M   'P 1'
#
loop_
_entity.id
_entity.type
_entity.pdbx_description
1 polymer ?
#
loop_
_entity_poly.entity_id
_entity_poly.type
_entity_poly.pdbx_seq_one_letter_code
_entity_poly.pdbx_strand_id
1 'polypeptide(L)'
;MTRRRESHVAAMGIGMLMLVAVGGCVDEKIVYRDGPNFAAPPAAAASFLGYSDEVNKVTVCGSCHVSQQAKWKVTKHAGAFSTLEKSGSMQGFCQACHTVNNLGNALTDTTSGWRSTKDNRYHDVQCESCHGAGLQHVQAPARGQMLPSLKPDTATNQTTGCAECHSGTHHPFAEEWKQTRHATAFRRSYNGTTATAPEVPGGPRAACQSCHIGQRVLEAWGVSTNYVEKSQGQTNATGLGVTCGVCHDPHGSPNKGNLRFAIDARDVDANLCMKCHLRRSVPDFSGSQNSPHAPQGPMLLGSAGWWPPGITVDGDLVATHGTERNPKLCAGCHVNKYDVTDKATGKFVQTVTGHRFAAVPCVDANGAPTASQTCTITQRSFKSCAGSGCHATEATARTLMTSAEADVALLANALLPMLNDAKVPATDKVSGKVSTWRGATFNRNLALHPGSEVHNPFLAKALLRASIAQMAKDYGITPPIAIPLLAPYDKLILARGN
;
A
#
# COMPACT_ATOMS: atom_id res chain seq x y z
N MET A 1 41.72 33.66 35.56
CA MET A 1 42.66 34.78 35.84
C MET A 1 44.07 34.32 35.50
N THR A 2 44.59 34.84 34.39
CA THR A 2 45.91 35.55 34.25
C THR A 2 47.13 34.61 34.16
N ARG A 3 47.71 34.41 32.96
CA ARG A 3 48.79 35.21 32.31
C ARG A 3 50.08 35.15 33.15
N ARG A 4 51.31 34.94 32.63
CA ARG A 4 51.96 35.37 31.38
C ARG A 4 53.39 34.79 31.41
N ARG A 5 54.01 34.49 30.26
CA ARG A 5 55.35 35.03 29.94
C ARG A 5 55.62 34.96 28.43
N GLU A 6 55.98 36.13 27.93
CA GLU A 6 56.46 36.48 26.59
C GLU A 6 57.88 35.85 26.39
N SER A 7 58.51 35.74 25.22
CA SER A 7 58.54 36.63 24.05
C SER A 7 59.14 35.93 22.82
N HIS A 8 58.78 36.44 21.64
CA HIS A 8 59.29 36.15 20.29
C HIS A 8 60.79 36.48 20.10
N VAL A 9 61.52 36.02 19.07
CA VAL A 9 61.55 36.49 17.66
C VAL A 9 62.48 35.53 16.88
N ALA A 10 62.00 34.77 15.88
CA ALA A 10 61.94 35.00 14.42
C ALA A 10 63.20 34.62 13.61
N ALA A 11 63.00 33.78 12.58
CA ALA A 11 63.50 33.98 11.21
C ALA A 11 62.90 32.93 10.25
N MET A 12 62.58 33.38 9.05
CA MET A 12 61.81 32.73 7.98
C MET A 12 62.58 31.63 7.25
N GLY A 13 61.83 30.69 6.67
CA GLY A 13 62.27 29.76 5.64
C GLY A 13 61.12 28.89 5.13
N ILE A 14 60.32 29.40 4.19
CA ILE A 14 59.24 28.65 3.54
C ILE A 14 59.81 27.98 2.29
N GLY A 15 59.91 26.66 2.34
CA GLY A 15 60.29 25.79 1.22
C GLY A 15 59.20 24.76 0.93
N MET A 16 58.35 25.11 -0.03
CA MET A 16 57.75 24.27 -1.07
C MET A 16 57.53 22.77 -0.80
N LEU A 17 56.28 22.39 -0.50
CA LEU A 17 55.73 21.07 -0.87
C LEU A 17 54.21 21.22 -1.01
N MET A 18 53.67 21.08 -2.22
CA MET A 18 52.28 20.69 -2.55
C MET A 18 52.08 20.78 -4.07
N LEU A 19 52.21 19.65 -4.74
CA LEU A 19 51.83 19.46 -6.13
C LEU A 19 51.17 18.08 -6.19
N VAL A 20 49.83 18.04 -6.19
CA VAL A 20 48.95 17.20 -7.02
C VAL A 20 47.50 17.67 -6.80
N ALA A 21 46.73 17.69 -7.89
CA ALA A 21 45.28 17.88 -8.02
C ALA A 21 44.75 19.29 -8.35
N VAL A 22 45.08 19.79 -9.55
CA VAL A 22 44.20 20.72 -10.27
C VAL A 22 43.91 20.11 -11.64
N GLY A 23 42.79 19.42 -11.76
CA GLY A 23 42.40 18.73 -13.00
C GLY A 23 40.93 18.30 -13.02
N GLY A 24 40.03 19.13 -12.49
CA GLY A 24 38.62 18.77 -12.34
C GLY A 24 37.60 19.88 -12.54
N CYS A 25 37.97 21.06 -13.07
CA CYS A 25 37.01 22.12 -13.41
C CYS A 25 37.51 22.91 -14.63
N VAL A 26 37.27 22.44 -15.85
CA VAL A 26 37.30 23.30 -17.04
C VAL A 26 36.14 22.94 -17.97
N ASP A 27 35.51 24.01 -18.48
CA ASP A 27 34.35 24.08 -19.37
C ASP A 27 32.94 23.93 -18.76
N GLU A 28 32.59 24.81 -17.82
CA GLU A 28 31.20 25.30 -17.75
C GLU A 28 30.97 26.23 -18.96
N LYS A 29 30.73 25.63 -20.12
CA LYS A 29 30.15 26.38 -21.24
C LYS A 29 28.75 26.78 -20.79
N ILE A 30 28.57 28.02 -20.36
CA ILE A 30 27.24 28.60 -20.13
C ILE A 30 26.53 28.58 -21.48
N VAL A 31 25.73 27.54 -21.70
CA VAL A 31 24.84 27.48 -22.85
C VAL A 31 23.65 28.35 -22.50
N TYR A 32 23.66 29.59 -23.00
CA TYR A 32 22.43 30.37 -23.11
C TYR A 32 21.51 29.63 -24.07
N ARG A 33 20.56 28.89 -23.52
CA ARG A 33 19.40 28.41 -24.26
C ARG A 33 18.39 29.54 -24.21
N ASP A 34 17.70 29.79 -25.32
CA ASP A 34 16.46 30.56 -25.26
C ASP A 34 15.62 29.99 -24.11
N GLY A 35 15.07 30.88 -23.28
CA GLY A 35 14.22 30.47 -22.17
C GLY A 35 13.13 29.52 -22.68
N PRO A 36 12.60 28.61 -21.83
CA PRO A 36 11.55 27.71 -22.26
C PRO A 36 10.48 28.52 -22.99
N ASN A 37 9.99 28.00 -24.12
CA ASN A 37 8.97 28.70 -24.89
C ASN A 37 7.71 28.83 -24.03
N PHE A 38 7.63 29.90 -23.24
CA PHE A 38 6.45 30.36 -22.54
C PHE A 38 5.48 31.01 -23.52
N ALA A 39 5.46 30.57 -24.80
CA ALA A 39 4.51 31.01 -25.80
C ALA A 39 3.16 31.12 -25.11
N ALA A 40 2.65 32.35 -25.08
CA ALA A 40 1.47 32.69 -24.31
C ALA A 40 0.40 31.63 -24.63
N PRO A 41 -0.10 30.90 -23.62
CA PRO A 41 -1.12 29.91 -23.88
C PRO A 41 -2.32 30.59 -24.56
N PRO A 42 -3.07 29.90 -25.43
CA PRO A 42 -4.28 30.45 -26.00
C PRO A 42 -5.16 31.05 -24.90
N ALA A 43 -5.72 32.24 -25.10
CA ALA A 43 -6.55 32.88 -24.07
C ALA A 43 -7.72 31.97 -23.63
N ALA A 44 -8.29 31.22 -24.58
CA ALA A 44 -9.33 30.23 -24.35
C ALA A 44 -8.88 29.06 -23.45
N ALA A 45 -7.58 28.84 -23.27
CA ALA A 45 -7.08 27.80 -22.39
C ALA A 45 -7.21 28.12 -20.90
N ALA A 46 -7.71 29.29 -20.50
CA ALA A 46 -7.91 29.67 -19.11
C ALA A 46 -6.64 29.49 -18.24
N SER A 47 -5.51 30.02 -18.72
CA SER A 47 -4.21 30.00 -18.02
C SER A 47 -3.48 28.65 -17.93
N PHE A 48 -3.98 27.59 -18.58
CA PHE A 48 -3.24 26.34 -18.71
C PHE A 48 -2.11 26.46 -19.73
N LEU A 49 -0.92 25.95 -19.38
CA LEU A 49 0.30 26.07 -20.17
C LEU A 49 0.52 24.89 -21.12
N GLY A 50 0.31 23.67 -20.63
CA GLY A 50 0.52 22.42 -21.36
C GLY A 50 1.99 22.08 -21.66
N TYR A 51 2.19 21.38 -22.77
CA TYR A 51 3.51 21.06 -23.31
C TYR A 51 4.25 22.31 -23.81
N SER A 52 5.57 22.32 -23.59
CA SER A 52 6.52 23.17 -24.33
C SER A 52 7.14 22.42 -25.52
N ASP A 53 7.21 21.08 -25.42
CA ASP A 53 7.57 20.16 -26.50
C ASP A 53 6.80 18.85 -26.32
N GLU A 54 5.70 18.71 -27.06
CA GLU A 54 4.81 17.55 -26.99
C GLU A 54 5.50 16.25 -27.44
N VAL A 55 6.34 16.33 -28.48
CA VAL A 55 7.00 15.17 -29.10
C VAL A 55 7.90 14.49 -28.08
N ASN A 56 8.67 15.28 -27.33
CA ASN A 56 9.56 14.78 -26.29
C ASN A 56 8.89 14.69 -24.90
N LYS A 57 7.56 14.92 -24.83
CA LYS A 57 6.77 14.91 -23.60
C LYS A 57 7.32 15.87 -22.55
N VAL A 58 7.75 17.06 -22.93
CA VAL A 58 8.29 18.10 -22.03
C VAL A 58 7.20 19.14 -21.75
N THR A 59 6.75 19.20 -20.50
CA THR A 59 5.80 20.23 -20.04
C THR A 59 6.53 21.55 -19.80
N VAL A 60 5.80 22.68 -19.80
CA VAL A 60 6.37 23.96 -19.35
C VAL A 60 6.90 23.84 -17.91
N CYS A 61 6.24 23.07 -17.03
CA CYS A 61 6.68 22.83 -15.66
C CYS A 61 8.07 22.14 -15.59
N GLY A 62 8.40 21.34 -16.60
CA GLY A 62 9.64 20.57 -16.67
C GLY A 62 10.91 21.38 -16.86
N SER A 63 10.81 22.67 -17.22
CA SER A 63 11.98 23.56 -17.28
C SER A 63 12.55 23.89 -15.90
N CYS A 64 11.70 23.87 -14.85
CA CYS A 64 12.09 24.16 -13.47
C CYS A 64 12.05 22.90 -12.59
N HIS A 65 11.08 22.00 -12.82
CA HIS A 65 10.88 20.78 -12.03
C HIS A 65 11.45 19.53 -12.71
N VAL A 66 12.72 19.59 -13.09
CA VAL A 66 13.40 18.59 -13.94
C VAL A 66 13.29 17.15 -13.42
N SER A 67 13.39 16.95 -12.10
CA SER A 67 13.31 15.62 -11.48
C SER A 67 11.91 15.01 -11.61
N GLN A 68 10.86 15.81 -11.38
CA GLN A 68 9.48 15.33 -11.46
C GLN A 68 9.05 15.14 -12.91
N GLN A 69 9.48 16.03 -13.81
CA GLN A 69 9.32 15.85 -15.25
C GLN A 69 9.94 14.54 -15.75
N ALA A 70 11.17 14.23 -15.31
CA ALA A 70 11.86 13.00 -15.72
C ALA A 70 11.12 11.73 -15.28
N LYS A 71 10.49 11.75 -14.10
CA LYS A 71 9.66 10.63 -13.62
C LYS A 71 8.30 10.59 -14.31
N TRP A 72 7.65 11.74 -14.51
CA TRP A 72 6.29 11.80 -15.04
C TRP A 72 6.23 11.34 -16.50
N LYS A 73 7.22 11.73 -17.32
CA LYS A 73 7.24 11.42 -18.76
C LYS A 73 7.22 9.91 -19.08
N VAL A 74 7.62 9.06 -18.13
CA VAL A 74 7.61 7.59 -18.30
C VAL A 74 6.34 6.93 -17.74
N THR A 75 5.42 7.72 -17.17
CA THR A 75 4.15 7.22 -16.65
C THR A 75 3.14 7.00 -17.77
N LYS A 76 2.10 6.19 -17.50
CA LYS A 76 0.97 6.05 -18.41
C LYS A 76 0.16 7.34 -18.59
N HIS A 77 0.21 8.25 -17.63
CA HIS A 77 -0.44 9.55 -17.75
C HIS A 77 0.13 10.38 -18.89
N ALA A 78 1.45 10.34 -19.11
CA ALA A 78 2.15 11.00 -20.23
C ALA A 78 1.90 10.35 -21.62
N GLY A 79 1.18 9.24 -21.67
CA GLY A 79 0.77 8.57 -22.91
C GLY A 79 -0.73 8.27 -22.96
N ALA A 80 -1.52 8.97 -22.13
CA ALA A 80 -2.95 8.73 -22.00
C ALA A 80 -3.69 9.01 -23.32
N PHE A 81 -3.35 10.09 -24.02
CA PHE A 81 -4.06 10.48 -25.25
C PHE A 81 -3.85 9.45 -26.36
N SER A 82 -2.60 9.05 -26.59
CA SER A 82 -2.27 8.02 -27.59
C SER A 82 -2.93 6.66 -27.28
N THR A 83 -3.11 6.33 -26.01
CA THR A 83 -3.83 5.11 -25.61
C THR A 83 -5.31 5.19 -26.00
N LEU A 84 -5.93 6.36 -25.87
CA LEU A 84 -7.32 6.59 -26.29
C LEU A 84 -7.48 6.59 -27.82
N GLU A 85 -6.54 7.17 -28.55
CA GLU A 85 -6.53 7.11 -30.02
C GLU A 85 -6.50 5.66 -30.50
N LYS A 86 -5.58 4.87 -29.94
CA LYS A 86 -5.44 3.45 -30.29
C LYS A 86 -6.62 2.59 -29.88
N SER A 87 -7.44 3.03 -28.92
CA SER A 87 -8.65 2.30 -28.53
C SER A 87 -9.81 2.49 -29.51
N GLY A 88 -9.73 3.49 -30.40
CA GLY A 88 -10.83 3.86 -31.30
C GLY A 88 -12.03 4.49 -30.59
N SER A 89 -11.89 4.91 -29.33
CA SER A 89 -12.99 5.39 -28.48
C SER A 89 -12.95 6.91 -28.24
N MET A 90 -12.43 7.67 -29.21
CA MET A 90 -12.15 9.11 -29.11
C MET A 90 -13.43 9.97 -29.04
N GLN A 91 -14.15 9.87 -27.93
CA GLN A 91 -15.37 10.61 -27.64
C GLN A 91 -15.04 11.76 -26.68
N GLY A 92 -15.82 12.85 -26.72
CA GLY A 92 -15.53 14.07 -25.95
C GLY A 92 -15.41 13.84 -24.43
N PHE A 93 -16.19 12.93 -23.86
CA PHE A 93 -16.08 12.57 -22.44
C PHE A 93 -14.84 11.73 -22.14
N CYS A 94 -14.35 10.91 -23.08
CA CYS A 94 -13.08 10.19 -22.94
C CYS A 94 -11.90 11.16 -23.02
N GLN A 95 -11.94 12.08 -24.00
CA GLN A 95 -10.91 13.11 -24.17
C GLN A 95 -10.71 13.93 -22.91
N ALA A 96 -11.79 14.22 -22.18
CA ALA A 96 -11.72 14.97 -20.94
C ALA A 96 -10.79 14.33 -19.89
N CYS A 97 -10.79 13.01 -19.76
CA CYS A 97 -9.93 12.30 -18.81
C CYS A 97 -8.53 11.99 -19.35
N HIS A 98 -8.27 12.28 -20.63
CA HIS A 98 -7.05 11.94 -21.35
C HIS A 98 -6.29 13.19 -21.85
N THR A 99 -6.68 14.37 -21.38
CA THR A 99 -6.11 15.68 -21.73
C THR A 99 -6.09 16.61 -20.52
N VAL A 100 -5.35 17.71 -20.63
CA VAL A 100 -5.38 18.79 -19.64
C VAL A 100 -6.62 19.66 -19.83
N ASN A 101 -7.41 19.77 -18.77
CA ASN A 101 -8.57 20.66 -18.67
C ASN A 101 -8.94 20.80 -17.17
N ASN A 102 -10.20 21.09 -16.88
CA ASN A 102 -10.72 21.26 -15.53
C ASN A 102 -10.75 19.97 -14.69
N LEU A 103 -10.70 18.78 -15.30
CA LEU A 103 -10.80 17.53 -14.55
C LEU A 103 -9.54 17.21 -13.73
N GLY A 104 -9.77 16.80 -12.48
CA GLY A 104 -8.76 16.29 -11.55
C GLY A 104 -8.06 17.36 -10.71
N ASN A 105 -8.28 18.63 -11.03
CA ASN A 105 -7.79 19.79 -10.30
C ASN A 105 -8.97 20.57 -9.70
N ALA A 106 -8.71 21.70 -9.03
CA ALA A 106 -9.76 22.44 -8.32
C ALA A 106 -10.62 23.34 -9.23
N LEU A 107 -10.36 23.39 -10.54
CA LEU A 107 -11.09 24.24 -11.46
C LEU A 107 -12.46 23.64 -11.80
N THR A 108 -13.53 24.39 -11.59
CA THR A 108 -14.90 23.97 -11.94
C THR A 108 -15.33 24.43 -13.33
N ASP A 109 -14.59 25.34 -13.96
CA ASP A 109 -14.88 25.85 -15.30
C ASP A 109 -14.58 24.80 -16.37
N THR A 110 -15.64 24.28 -16.98
CA THR A 110 -15.59 23.25 -18.04
C THR A 110 -15.10 23.77 -19.40
N THR A 111 -14.79 25.05 -19.53
CA THR A 111 -14.33 25.69 -20.77
C THR A 111 -12.83 26.04 -20.75
N SER A 112 -11.99 25.09 -20.33
CA SER A 112 -10.55 25.28 -20.14
C SER A 112 -9.68 24.23 -20.85
N GLY A 113 -8.41 24.57 -21.09
CA GLY A 113 -7.42 23.68 -21.69
C GLY A 113 -7.87 23.07 -23.03
N TRP A 114 -7.80 21.74 -23.15
CA TRP A 114 -8.21 20.99 -24.34
C TRP A 114 -9.68 21.20 -24.72
N ARG A 115 -10.58 21.41 -23.75
CA ARG A 115 -12.02 21.48 -24.02
C ARG A 115 -12.38 22.68 -24.89
N SER A 116 -11.68 23.80 -24.72
CA SER A 116 -11.91 25.06 -25.43
C SER A 116 -10.96 25.28 -26.61
N THR A 117 -9.75 24.70 -26.57
CA THR A 117 -8.72 24.98 -27.59
C THR A 117 -8.56 23.88 -28.63
N LYS A 118 -8.73 22.60 -28.23
CA LYS A 118 -8.32 21.43 -29.02
C LYS A 118 -6.84 21.46 -29.47
N ASP A 119 -6.01 22.19 -28.74
CA ASP A 119 -4.58 22.32 -29.01
C ASP A 119 -3.83 21.09 -28.48
N ASN A 120 -3.00 20.48 -29.32
CA ASN A 120 -2.21 19.29 -29.00
C ASN A 120 -1.29 19.49 -27.78
N ARG A 121 -0.96 20.73 -27.44
CA ARG A 121 -0.20 21.03 -26.21
C ARG A 121 -0.89 20.55 -24.93
N TYR A 122 -2.20 20.27 -24.97
CA TYR A 122 -2.98 19.75 -23.86
C TYR A 122 -3.25 18.25 -23.95
N HIS A 123 -2.63 17.52 -24.88
CA HIS A 123 -2.69 16.06 -24.88
C HIS A 123 -2.11 15.48 -23.58
N ASP A 124 -2.61 14.30 -23.20
CA ASP A 124 -2.19 13.53 -22.02
C ASP A 124 -2.63 14.14 -20.68
N VAL A 125 -2.45 13.35 -19.61
CA VAL A 125 -2.71 13.81 -18.24
C VAL A 125 -1.41 14.40 -17.70
N GLN A 126 -1.31 15.73 -17.75
CA GLN A 126 -0.09 16.46 -17.38
C GLN A 126 -0.13 17.00 -15.95
N CYS A 127 0.90 17.76 -15.56
CA CYS A 127 1.01 18.37 -14.23
C CYS A 127 -0.25 19.17 -13.85
N GLU A 128 -0.74 19.97 -14.78
CA GLU A 128 -1.86 20.87 -14.54
C GLU A 128 -3.20 20.13 -14.40
N SER A 129 -3.31 18.87 -14.84
CA SER A 129 -4.50 18.04 -14.58
C SER A 129 -4.75 17.81 -13.08
N CYS A 130 -3.71 17.85 -12.23
CA CYS A 130 -3.86 17.72 -10.78
C CYS A 130 -3.53 19.02 -10.03
N HIS A 131 -2.60 19.82 -10.54
CA HIS A 131 -2.10 21.02 -9.88
C HIS A 131 -2.86 22.30 -10.30
N GLY A 132 -3.73 22.23 -11.33
CA GLY A 132 -4.44 23.37 -11.89
C GLY A 132 -3.59 24.20 -12.86
N ALA A 133 -4.15 25.31 -13.33
CA ALA A 133 -3.54 26.21 -14.32
C ALA A 133 -2.27 26.90 -13.79
N GLY A 134 -1.19 26.85 -14.56
CA GLY A 134 0.15 27.24 -14.12
C GLY A 134 0.65 28.64 -14.51
N LEU A 135 -0.08 29.40 -15.35
CA LEU A 135 0.44 30.67 -15.89
C LEU A 135 0.91 31.66 -14.82
N GLN A 136 0.11 31.86 -13.76
CA GLN A 136 0.48 32.78 -12.67
C GLN A 136 1.71 32.30 -11.91
N HIS A 137 1.84 30.98 -11.71
CA HIS A 137 2.95 30.38 -11.00
C HIS A 137 4.26 30.55 -11.79
N VAL A 138 4.27 30.30 -13.10
CA VAL A 138 5.50 30.45 -13.91
C VAL A 138 5.92 31.92 -14.08
N GLN A 139 4.97 32.86 -14.06
CA GLN A 139 5.26 34.30 -14.12
C GLN A 139 5.84 34.84 -12.80
N ALA A 140 5.49 34.23 -11.67
CA ALA A 140 5.99 34.62 -10.36
C ALA A 140 6.25 33.39 -9.46
N PRO A 141 7.33 32.62 -9.69
CA PRO A 141 7.58 31.34 -9.01
C PRO A 141 7.71 31.44 -7.48
N ALA A 142 7.99 32.64 -6.96
CA ALA A 142 8.05 32.94 -5.53
C ALA A 142 6.67 33.14 -4.87
N ARG A 143 5.57 33.22 -5.63
CA ARG A 143 4.20 33.33 -5.11
C ARG A 143 3.43 32.03 -5.30
N GLY A 144 3.14 31.36 -4.18
CA GLY A 144 2.15 30.29 -4.10
C GLY A 144 2.64 28.93 -4.58
N GLN A 145 2.43 27.91 -3.76
CA GLN A 145 2.60 26.52 -4.19
C GLN A 145 1.38 26.09 -4.99
N MET A 146 1.58 25.57 -6.20
CA MET A 146 0.54 24.83 -6.91
C MET A 146 0.38 23.46 -6.27
N LEU A 147 -0.57 23.34 -5.35
CA LEU A 147 -0.76 22.12 -4.55
C LEU A 147 -1.88 21.25 -5.12
N PRO A 148 -1.62 19.96 -5.36
CA PRO A 148 -2.68 19.01 -5.70
C PRO A 148 -3.42 18.59 -4.42
N SER A 149 -4.67 18.13 -4.58
CA SER A 149 -5.39 17.45 -3.51
C SER A 149 -5.03 15.96 -3.48
N LEU A 150 -4.84 15.40 -2.28
CA LEU A 150 -4.76 13.95 -2.06
C LEU A 150 -6.12 13.34 -1.71
N LYS A 151 -7.17 14.15 -1.60
CA LYS A 151 -8.53 13.63 -1.48
C LYS A 151 -8.88 12.94 -2.79
N PRO A 152 -9.37 11.70 -2.74
CA PRO A 152 -9.84 11.04 -3.95
C PRO A 152 -11.15 11.64 -4.46
N ASP A 153 -11.84 12.49 -3.67
CA ASP A 153 -13.20 13.01 -3.91
C ASP A 153 -14.17 11.99 -4.51
N THR A 154 -14.82 11.22 -3.63
CA THR A 154 -15.76 10.17 -4.07
C THR A 154 -17.22 10.62 -4.00
N ALA A 155 -17.46 11.93 -3.99
CA ALA A 155 -18.81 12.49 -4.05
C ALA A 155 -19.45 12.27 -5.42
N THR A 156 -20.76 12.47 -5.54
CA THR A 156 -21.46 12.33 -6.84
C THR A 156 -21.03 13.42 -7.83
N ASN A 157 -20.77 14.64 -7.34
CA ASN A 157 -20.29 15.78 -8.12
C ASN A 157 -18.82 16.05 -7.77
N GLN A 158 -17.95 15.11 -8.11
CA GLN A 158 -16.51 15.18 -7.85
C GLN A 158 -15.95 16.51 -8.36
N THR A 159 -15.09 17.15 -7.58
CA THR A 159 -14.62 18.52 -7.80
C THR A 159 -13.09 18.65 -7.77
N THR A 160 -12.38 17.59 -7.38
CA THR A 160 -10.93 17.53 -7.44
C THR A 160 -10.42 16.09 -7.33
N GLY A 161 -9.20 15.83 -7.79
CA GLY A 161 -8.44 14.63 -7.45
C GLY A 161 -8.66 13.45 -8.39
N CYS A 162 -8.22 12.27 -7.94
CA CYS A 162 -8.05 11.12 -8.82
C CYS A 162 -9.38 10.59 -9.41
N ALA A 163 -10.48 10.66 -8.66
CA ALA A 163 -11.72 10.02 -9.05
C ALA A 163 -12.36 10.67 -10.28
N GLU A 164 -12.10 11.96 -10.55
CA GLU A 164 -12.73 12.66 -11.68
C GLU A 164 -12.45 11.98 -13.02
N CYS A 165 -11.33 11.25 -13.10
CA CYS A 165 -10.99 10.39 -14.23
C CYS A 165 -11.11 8.90 -13.90
N HIS A 166 -10.82 8.51 -12.65
CA HIS A 166 -10.82 7.12 -12.19
C HIS A 166 -12.12 6.74 -11.48
N SER A 167 -13.23 6.95 -12.19
CA SER A 167 -14.58 6.59 -11.78
C SER A 167 -15.40 5.99 -12.94
N GLY A 168 -16.60 5.51 -12.62
CA GLY A 168 -17.54 4.97 -13.57
C GLY A 168 -17.17 3.57 -14.06
N THR A 169 -17.77 3.15 -15.16
CA THR A 169 -17.87 1.74 -15.54
C THR A 169 -16.55 1.10 -16.01
N HIS A 170 -15.68 1.86 -16.68
CA HIS A 170 -14.41 1.35 -17.21
C HIS A 170 -13.24 1.50 -16.21
N HIS A 171 -13.38 2.42 -15.26
CA HIS A 171 -12.33 2.76 -14.30
C HIS A 171 -12.89 2.95 -12.89
N PRO A 172 -13.65 2.00 -12.29
CA PRO A 172 -14.32 2.20 -10.99
C PRO A 172 -13.38 2.16 -9.77
N PHE A 173 -12.15 2.68 -9.89
CA PHE A 173 -11.15 2.66 -8.83
C PHE A 173 -11.66 3.37 -7.58
N ALA A 174 -12.28 4.55 -7.74
CA ALA A 174 -12.79 5.33 -6.64
C ALA A 174 -13.97 4.64 -5.93
N GLU A 175 -14.90 4.08 -6.69
CA GLU A 175 -16.07 3.35 -6.20
C GLU A 175 -15.69 2.06 -5.49
N GLU A 176 -14.68 1.37 -6.00
CA GLU A 176 -14.11 0.19 -5.36
C GLU A 176 -13.37 0.56 -4.07
N TRP A 177 -12.46 1.53 -4.13
CA TRP A 177 -11.68 1.98 -2.97
C TRP A 177 -12.57 2.49 -1.83
N LYS A 178 -13.63 3.24 -2.14
CA LYS A 178 -14.57 3.80 -1.15
C LYS A 178 -15.24 2.72 -0.30
N GLN A 179 -15.39 1.51 -0.82
CA GLN A 179 -16.00 0.38 -0.12
C GLN A 179 -15.02 -0.34 0.82
N THR A 180 -13.75 0.07 0.85
CA THR A 180 -12.71 -0.59 1.62
C THR A 180 -12.54 0.05 3.00
N ARG A 181 -11.89 -0.70 3.90
CA ARG A 181 -11.42 -0.12 5.16
C ARG A 181 -10.25 0.84 4.97
N HIS A 182 -9.54 0.82 3.85
CA HIS A 182 -8.51 1.83 3.55
C HIS A 182 -9.11 3.23 3.45
N ALA A 183 -10.30 3.36 2.85
CA ALA A 183 -11.01 4.64 2.75
C ALA A 183 -11.41 5.25 4.10
N THR A 184 -11.57 4.42 5.13
CA THR A 184 -12.03 4.83 6.47
C THR A 184 -11.03 4.49 7.58
N ALA A 185 -9.79 4.12 7.22
CA ALA A 185 -8.79 3.62 8.16
C ALA A 185 -8.51 4.63 9.27
N PHE A 186 -8.54 5.92 8.94
CA PHE A 186 -8.26 7.02 9.86
C PHE A 186 -9.21 7.01 11.07
N ARG A 187 -10.49 6.64 10.88
CA ARG A 187 -11.49 6.60 11.96
C ARG A 187 -11.12 5.64 13.09
N ARG A 188 -10.30 4.62 12.79
CA ARG A 188 -9.83 3.63 13.78
C ARG A 188 -8.56 4.06 14.50
N SER A 189 -7.93 5.16 14.09
CA SER A 189 -6.75 5.72 14.77
C SER A 189 -7.14 6.46 16.04
N TYR A 190 -8.38 6.94 16.10
CA TYR A 190 -8.90 7.76 17.19
C TYR A 190 -9.76 6.92 18.15
N ASN A 191 -9.70 7.23 19.44
CA ASN A 191 -10.51 6.54 20.45
C ASN A 191 -11.92 7.15 20.55
N GLY A 192 -12.89 6.61 19.83
CA GLY A 192 -14.31 7.00 19.96
C GLY A 192 -14.65 8.42 19.49
N THR A 193 -15.80 8.93 19.95
CA THR A 193 -16.38 10.24 19.58
C THR A 193 -15.61 11.45 20.11
N THR A 194 -14.62 11.25 20.98
CA THR A 194 -13.86 12.31 21.66
C THR A 194 -12.40 12.38 21.19
N ALA A 195 -12.19 12.31 19.87
CA ALA A 195 -10.92 12.70 19.26
C ALA A 195 -10.70 14.22 19.46
N THR A 196 -10.27 14.65 20.64
CA THR A 196 -9.85 16.03 20.87
C THR A 196 -8.50 16.25 20.21
N ALA A 197 -8.40 17.34 19.45
CA ALA A 197 -7.17 17.74 18.81
C ALA A 197 -6.15 18.29 19.83
N PRO A 198 -4.84 18.21 19.53
CA PRO A 198 -4.25 17.45 18.44
C PRO A 198 -3.71 16.12 18.99
N GLU A 199 -3.97 15.00 18.34
CA GLU A 199 -3.09 13.85 18.57
C GLU A 199 -1.69 14.28 18.08
N VAL A 200 -0.85 14.65 19.04
CA VAL A 200 0.48 15.25 18.85
C VAL A 200 1.32 14.34 17.94
N PRO A 201 2.03 14.88 16.93
CA PRO A 201 3.07 14.12 16.23
C PRO A 201 4.01 13.48 17.26
N GLY A 202 4.15 12.15 17.25
CA GLY A 202 4.96 11.44 18.26
C GLY A 202 4.25 11.15 19.60
N GLY A 203 2.94 11.39 19.72
CA GLY A 203 2.15 11.00 20.89
C GLY A 203 1.95 9.48 21.02
N PRO A 204 1.27 9.00 22.08
CA PRO A 204 1.14 7.57 22.41
C PRO A 204 0.54 6.68 21.30
N ARG A 205 -0.10 7.28 20.29
CA ARG A 205 -0.71 6.61 19.14
C ARG A 205 -0.03 6.88 17.80
N ALA A 206 1.12 7.57 17.78
CA ALA A 206 1.87 7.84 16.54
C ALA A 206 2.15 6.54 15.75
N ALA A 207 2.44 5.44 16.45
CA ALA A 207 2.60 4.11 15.85
C ALA A 207 1.36 3.62 15.08
N CYS A 208 0.14 3.98 15.51
CA CYS A 208 -1.10 3.63 14.82
C CYS A 208 -1.33 4.53 13.58
N GLN A 209 -1.02 5.82 13.71
CA GLN A 209 -1.25 6.79 12.64
C GLN A 209 -0.45 6.48 11.37
N SER A 210 0.78 5.95 11.52
CA SER A 210 1.68 5.56 10.43
C SER A 210 1.11 4.54 9.43
N CYS A 211 0.01 3.86 9.78
CA CYS A 211 -0.68 2.90 8.92
C CYS A 211 -2.12 3.30 8.60
N HIS A 212 -2.74 4.15 9.43
CA HIS A 212 -4.18 4.38 9.38
C HIS A 212 -4.58 5.76 8.85
N ILE A 213 -3.71 6.77 8.90
CA ILE A 213 -3.99 8.11 8.39
C ILE A 213 -3.09 8.37 7.19
N GLY A 214 -3.66 8.53 5.99
CA GLY A 214 -2.89 8.62 4.74
C GLY A 214 -1.78 9.69 4.77
N GLN A 215 -2.05 10.84 5.40
CA GLN A 215 -1.02 11.87 5.60
C GLN A 215 0.19 11.38 6.41
N ARG A 216 -0.07 10.63 7.49
CA ARG A 216 0.98 10.11 8.40
C ARG A 216 1.66 8.87 7.83
N VAL A 217 0.98 8.10 6.98
CA VAL A 217 1.60 7.01 6.21
C VAL A 217 2.67 7.59 5.27
N LEU A 218 2.32 8.63 4.51
CA LEU A 218 3.26 9.29 3.61
C LEU A 218 4.47 9.87 4.37
N GLU A 219 4.23 10.53 5.50
CA GLU A 219 5.28 11.05 6.37
C GLU A 219 6.20 9.94 6.90
N ALA A 220 5.63 8.84 7.41
CA ALA A 220 6.39 7.69 7.91
C ALA A 220 7.22 7.01 6.81
N TRP A 221 6.81 7.13 5.55
CA TRP A 221 7.56 6.64 4.39
C TRP A 221 8.56 7.66 3.83
N GLY A 222 8.74 8.80 4.50
CA GLY A 222 9.68 9.84 4.09
C GLY A 222 9.22 10.67 2.88
N VAL A 223 7.94 10.64 2.54
CA VAL A 223 7.40 11.45 1.43
C VAL A 223 7.28 12.91 1.86
N SER A 224 8.18 13.75 1.33
CA SER A 224 8.28 15.17 1.69
C SER A 224 7.46 16.11 0.80
N THR A 225 6.83 15.61 -0.26
CA THR A 225 6.00 16.41 -1.19
C THR A 225 4.85 17.13 -0.48
N ASN A 226 4.50 18.33 -0.92
CA ASN A 226 3.37 19.10 -0.38
C ASN A 226 2.07 18.84 -1.17
N TYR A 227 0.95 18.92 -0.46
CA TYR A 227 -0.41 18.77 -0.97
C TYR A 227 -1.36 19.53 -0.05
N VAL A 228 -2.56 19.84 -0.53
CA VAL A 228 -3.54 20.70 0.16
C VAL A 228 -3.83 20.23 1.59
N GLU A 229 -4.00 18.92 1.79
CA GLU A 229 -4.37 18.34 3.09
C GLU A 229 -3.20 18.14 4.06
N LYS A 230 -1.95 18.43 3.63
CA LYS A 230 -0.76 18.17 4.44
C LYS A 230 -0.69 19.07 5.66
N SER A 231 -1.07 20.34 5.48
CA SER A 231 -1.05 21.36 6.53
C SER A 231 -2.26 21.28 7.48
N GLN A 232 -3.25 20.45 7.17
CA GLN A 232 -4.44 20.28 8.00
C GLN A 232 -4.07 19.43 9.23
N GLY A 233 -4.47 19.87 10.43
CA GLY A 233 -4.33 19.03 11.63
C GLY A 233 -5.11 17.72 11.45
N GLN A 234 -4.60 16.58 11.94
CA GLN A 234 -5.22 15.28 11.70
C GLN A 234 -6.27 14.97 12.77
N THR A 235 -7.54 15.04 12.38
CA THR A 235 -8.71 14.72 13.20
C THR A 235 -9.64 13.75 12.45
N ASN A 236 -10.76 13.36 13.04
CA ASN A 236 -11.81 12.64 12.31
C ASN A 236 -12.41 13.45 11.13
N ALA A 237 -12.35 14.78 11.17
CA ALA A 237 -12.90 15.64 10.11
C ALA A 237 -11.91 15.86 8.94
N THR A 238 -10.61 15.75 9.21
CA THR A 238 -9.53 16.19 8.30
C THR A 238 -8.53 15.07 7.99
N GLY A 239 -8.62 13.94 8.69
CA GLY A 239 -7.84 12.74 8.40
C GLY A 239 -8.26 12.11 7.09
N LEU A 240 -7.29 11.78 6.25
CA LEU A 240 -7.51 11.01 5.03
C LEU A 240 -7.36 9.52 5.34
N GLY A 241 -8.15 8.70 4.64
CA GLY A 241 -7.86 7.27 4.54
C GLY A 241 -6.51 7.01 3.87
N VAL A 242 -6.19 5.74 3.64
CA VAL A 242 -5.05 5.36 2.79
C VAL A 242 -5.49 5.58 1.33
N THR A 243 -5.35 6.81 0.84
CA THR A 243 -5.84 7.25 -0.48
C THR A 243 -4.95 6.77 -1.63
N CYS A 244 -5.37 7.03 -2.87
CA CYS A 244 -4.65 6.63 -4.09
C CYS A 244 -3.18 7.07 -4.06
N GLY A 245 -2.93 8.33 -3.70
CA GLY A 245 -1.58 8.91 -3.64
C GLY A 245 -0.68 8.37 -2.53
N VAL A 246 -1.24 7.59 -1.59
CA VAL A 246 -0.46 6.81 -0.63
C VAL A 246 0.21 5.64 -1.33
N CYS A 247 -0.55 4.83 -2.08
CA CYS A 247 0.01 3.69 -2.79
C CYS A 247 0.76 4.07 -4.08
N HIS A 248 0.27 5.07 -4.80
CA HIS A 248 0.78 5.49 -6.10
C HIS A 248 1.50 6.84 -6.00
N ASP A 249 2.67 6.96 -6.63
CA ASP A 249 3.30 8.26 -6.86
C ASP A 249 2.77 8.87 -8.18
N PRO A 250 1.99 9.97 -8.15
CA PRO A 250 1.47 10.57 -9.37
C PRO A 250 2.57 11.08 -10.31
N HIS A 251 3.77 11.34 -9.80
CA HIS A 251 4.92 11.74 -10.60
C HIS A 251 5.67 10.55 -11.19
N GLY A 252 5.36 9.31 -10.80
CA GLY A 252 6.04 8.10 -11.26
C GLY A 252 7.03 7.52 -10.26
N SER A 253 7.28 6.21 -10.41
CA SER A 253 8.22 5.45 -9.59
C SER A 253 8.84 4.32 -10.43
N PRO A 254 9.91 3.65 -9.94
CA PRO A 254 10.46 2.46 -10.59
C PRO A 254 9.52 1.26 -10.61
N ASN A 255 8.45 1.27 -9.81
CA ASN A 255 7.53 0.13 -9.70
C ASN A 255 6.36 0.27 -10.67
N LYS A 256 5.96 -0.85 -11.26
CA LYS A 256 4.83 -0.91 -12.21
C LYS A 256 3.56 -0.29 -11.62
N GLY A 257 2.87 0.53 -12.42
CA GLY A 257 1.67 1.24 -11.98
C GLY A 257 1.97 2.41 -11.05
N ASN A 258 3.20 2.92 -11.07
CA ASN A 258 3.69 4.00 -10.23
C ASN A 258 3.57 3.72 -8.73
N LEU A 259 3.69 2.45 -8.31
CA LEU A 259 3.58 2.10 -6.89
C LEU A 259 4.78 2.65 -6.10
N ARG A 260 4.56 3.16 -4.89
CA ARG A 260 5.68 3.70 -4.08
C ARG A 260 6.68 2.64 -3.66
N PHE A 261 6.20 1.41 -3.48
CA PHE A 261 6.99 0.25 -3.09
C PHE A 261 6.67 -0.95 -3.99
N ALA A 262 7.58 -1.91 -3.97
CA ALA A 262 7.42 -3.18 -4.66
C ALA A 262 6.22 -3.96 -4.11
N ILE A 263 5.61 -4.81 -4.93
CA ILE A 263 4.54 -5.75 -4.48
C ILE A 263 4.99 -7.21 -4.57
N ASP A 264 6.14 -7.43 -5.19
CA ASP A 264 6.81 -8.71 -5.44
C ASP A 264 7.97 -8.98 -4.48
N ALA A 265 8.36 -8.00 -3.67
CA ALA A 265 9.37 -8.15 -2.63
C ALA A 265 8.87 -9.02 -1.47
N ARG A 266 9.65 -10.04 -1.07
CA ARG A 266 9.40 -10.94 0.06
C ARG A 266 10.00 -10.41 1.35
N ASP A 267 9.76 -9.12 1.58
CA ASP A 267 10.30 -8.38 2.71
C ASP A 267 9.22 -7.42 3.18
N VAL A 268 8.91 -7.47 4.47
CA VAL A 268 7.88 -6.61 5.09
C VAL A 268 8.24 -5.13 5.00
N ASP A 269 9.52 -4.80 4.91
CA ASP A 269 10.02 -3.43 4.81
C ASP A 269 10.09 -2.91 3.37
N ALA A 270 10.07 -3.79 2.37
CA ALA A 270 10.15 -3.42 0.96
C ALA A 270 8.82 -3.61 0.20
N ASN A 271 7.88 -4.39 0.75
CA ASN A 271 6.59 -4.67 0.13
C ASN A 271 5.51 -3.66 0.52
N LEU A 272 4.87 -3.03 -0.47
CA LEU A 272 3.83 -2.01 -0.30
C LEU A 272 2.71 -2.42 0.65
N CYS A 273 2.20 -3.64 0.53
CA CYS A 273 1.08 -4.11 1.34
C CYS A 273 1.55 -4.40 2.78
N MET A 274 2.72 -5.01 2.91
CA MET A 274 3.22 -5.48 4.19
C MET A 274 3.64 -4.32 5.09
N LYS A 275 4.01 -3.15 4.55
CA LYS A 275 4.33 -1.94 5.32
C LYS A 275 3.28 -1.50 6.35
N CYS A 276 2.03 -1.93 6.19
CA CYS A 276 0.99 -1.76 7.20
C CYS A 276 0.49 -3.10 7.77
N HIS A 277 0.52 -4.16 6.96
CA HIS A 277 0.05 -5.49 7.32
C HIS A 277 1.16 -6.37 7.92
N LEU A 278 1.90 -5.84 8.90
CA LEU A 278 2.98 -6.55 9.60
C LEU A 278 2.93 -6.50 11.13
N ARG A 279 1.93 -5.84 11.71
CA ARG A 279 1.99 -5.49 13.13
C ARG A 279 1.66 -6.69 14.02
N ARG A 280 2.38 -6.82 15.15
CA ARG A 280 2.17 -7.86 16.17
C ARG A 280 1.89 -9.25 15.56
N SER A 281 2.80 -9.68 14.70
CA SER A 281 2.79 -11.01 14.09
C SER A 281 3.38 -12.08 15.00
N VAL A 282 4.17 -11.67 15.99
CA VAL A 282 4.72 -12.49 17.07
C VAL A 282 4.18 -11.95 18.42
N PRO A 283 4.11 -12.77 19.48
CA PRO A 283 3.64 -12.29 20.78
C PRO A 283 4.60 -11.28 21.38
N ASP A 284 4.05 -10.19 21.91
CA ASP A 284 4.74 -9.31 22.84
C ASP A 284 4.21 -9.61 24.24
N PHE A 285 5.05 -10.24 25.06
CA PHE A 285 4.67 -10.64 26.41
C PHE A 285 4.69 -9.49 27.42
N SER A 286 5.22 -8.32 27.07
CA SER A 286 5.32 -7.17 27.99
C SER A 286 3.94 -6.66 28.42
N GLY A 287 3.01 -6.55 27.46
CA GLY A 287 1.62 -6.13 27.70
C GLY A 287 0.67 -7.29 27.98
N SER A 288 -0.62 -7.00 28.11
CA SER A 288 -1.69 -8.01 28.34
C SER A 288 -2.24 -8.63 27.05
N GLN A 289 -1.75 -8.18 25.88
CA GLN A 289 -2.34 -8.48 24.59
C GLN A 289 -1.77 -9.77 24.00
N ASN A 290 -2.58 -10.84 23.98
CA ASN A 290 -2.20 -12.15 23.43
C ASN A 290 -2.90 -12.44 22.08
N SER A 291 -3.17 -11.39 21.29
CA SER A 291 -3.84 -11.50 19.99
C SER A 291 -3.09 -10.68 18.95
N PRO A 292 -2.89 -11.21 17.73
CA PRO A 292 -2.18 -10.51 16.66
C PRO A 292 -2.95 -9.30 16.13
N HIS A 293 -2.28 -8.44 15.38
CA HIS A 293 -2.90 -7.24 14.81
C HIS A 293 -2.37 -6.91 13.41
N ALA A 294 -3.09 -7.33 12.37
CA ALA A 294 -2.61 -7.26 10.99
C ALA A 294 -1.31 -8.08 10.74
N PRO A 295 -1.31 -9.39 11.01
CA PRO A 295 -0.13 -10.25 10.88
C PRO A 295 0.09 -10.76 9.44
N GLN A 296 -0.63 -10.25 8.43
CA GLN A 296 -0.75 -10.92 7.13
C GLN A 296 0.59 -11.11 6.40
N GLY A 297 1.46 -10.09 6.39
CA GLY A 297 2.78 -10.17 5.76
C GLY A 297 3.65 -11.26 6.40
N PRO A 298 3.97 -11.17 7.70
CA PRO A 298 4.72 -12.22 8.40
C PRO A 298 4.07 -13.60 8.34
N MET A 299 2.74 -13.69 8.34
CA MET A 299 2.03 -14.96 8.19
C MET A 299 2.32 -15.57 6.81
N LEU A 300 2.18 -14.77 5.74
CA LEU A 300 2.49 -15.17 4.37
C LEU A 300 3.95 -15.58 4.21
N LEU A 301 4.87 -14.84 4.84
CA LEU A 301 6.31 -15.06 4.78
C LEU A 301 6.84 -16.10 5.79
N GLY A 302 5.97 -16.75 6.56
CA GLY A 302 6.37 -17.83 7.45
C GLY A 302 7.02 -17.41 8.78
N SER A 303 7.05 -16.11 9.09
CA SER A 303 7.74 -15.56 10.28
C SER A 303 6.81 -15.16 11.43
N ALA A 304 5.49 -15.37 11.28
CA ALA A 304 4.53 -15.11 12.34
C ALA A 304 4.45 -16.24 13.38
N GLY A 305 3.95 -15.91 14.57
CA GLY A 305 3.62 -16.87 15.61
C GLY A 305 4.66 -16.98 16.72
N TRP A 306 4.41 -17.93 17.59
CA TRP A 306 5.25 -18.27 18.72
C TRP A 306 5.67 -19.72 18.65
N TRP A 307 6.96 -19.99 18.76
CA TRP A 307 7.47 -21.35 18.88
C TRP A 307 7.80 -21.66 20.34
N PRO A 308 7.32 -22.80 20.88
CA PRO A 308 7.74 -23.26 22.19
C PRO A 308 9.27 -23.36 22.33
N PRO A 309 9.85 -23.07 23.51
CA PRO A 309 11.28 -23.19 23.73
C PRO A 309 11.81 -24.59 23.38
N GLY A 310 12.93 -24.65 22.65
CA GLY A 310 13.58 -25.90 22.26
C GLY A 310 13.00 -26.58 21.02
N ILE A 311 11.96 -26.01 20.40
CA ILE A 311 11.50 -26.42 19.07
C ILE A 311 12.29 -25.67 18.00
N THR A 312 12.87 -26.43 17.08
CA THR A 312 13.43 -25.91 15.84
C THR A 312 12.60 -26.41 14.67
N VAL A 313 12.31 -25.51 13.74
CA VAL A 313 11.68 -25.87 12.47
C VAL A 313 12.79 -25.92 11.42
N ASP A 314 12.98 -27.10 10.84
CA ASP A 314 13.88 -27.37 9.73
C ASP A 314 13.24 -26.80 8.45
N GLY A 315 13.93 -25.86 7.80
CA GLY A 315 13.43 -25.18 6.59
C GLY A 315 12.31 -24.15 6.84
N ASP A 316 11.90 -23.53 5.74
CA ASP A 316 10.90 -22.46 5.73
C ASP A 316 9.48 -23.05 5.69
N LEU A 317 8.71 -22.91 6.76
CA LEU A 317 7.26 -23.16 6.76
C LEU A 317 6.54 -22.02 6.04
N VAL A 318 6.80 -21.88 4.75
CA VAL A 318 6.22 -20.87 3.86
C VAL A 318 5.28 -21.57 2.89
N ALA A 319 4.03 -21.12 2.84
CA ALA A 319 3.12 -21.61 1.81
C ALA A 319 3.54 -21.11 0.43
N THR A 320 3.18 -21.85 -0.62
CA THR A 320 3.44 -21.47 -2.03
C THR A 320 3.09 -20.02 -2.34
N HIS A 321 2.06 -19.47 -1.69
CA HIS A 321 1.63 -18.07 -1.84
C HIS A 321 2.66 -17.02 -1.39
N GLY A 322 3.60 -17.37 -0.51
CA GLY A 322 4.72 -16.51 -0.06
C GLY A 322 6.02 -16.69 -0.85
N THR A 323 6.08 -17.68 -1.76
CA THR A 323 7.29 -18.04 -2.53
C THR A 323 7.32 -17.37 -3.91
N GLU A 324 8.39 -17.58 -4.68
CA GLU A 324 8.58 -17.11 -6.08
C GLU A 324 7.44 -17.53 -7.00
N ARG A 325 6.74 -18.63 -6.68
CA ARG A 325 5.58 -19.13 -7.42
C ARG A 325 4.40 -18.16 -7.39
N ASN A 326 4.33 -17.25 -6.42
CA ASN A 326 3.42 -16.11 -6.43
C ASN A 326 4.23 -14.81 -6.60
N PRO A 327 4.51 -14.37 -7.84
CA PRO A 327 5.38 -13.22 -8.08
C PRO A 327 4.75 -11.88 -7.68
N LYS A 328 3.45 -11.82 -7.40
CA LYS A 328 2.77 -10.57 -6.98
C LYS A 328 2.36 -10.57 -5.51
N LEU A 329 2.68 -11.63 -4.77
CA LEU A 329 2.37 -11.81 -3.35
C LEU A 329 0.90 -11.43 -3.06
N CYS A 330 0.67 -10.46 -2.17
CA CYS A 330 -0.65 -9.99 -1.78
C CYS A 330 -1.49 -9.55 -2.99
N ALA A 331 -0.89 -8.80 -3.93
CA ALA A 331 -1.58 -8.27 -5.09
C ALA A 331 -1.96 -9.36 -6.11
N GLY A 332 -1.34 -10.54 -6.06
CA GLY A 332 -1.69 -11.68 -6.91
C GLY A 332 -3.12 -12.16 -6.68
N CYS A 333 -3.62 -12.07 -5.45
CA CYS A 333 -4.97 -12.47 -5.09
C CYS A 333 -5.90 -11.28 -4.85
N HIS A 334 -5.40 -10.24 -4.17
CA HIS A 334 -6.23 -9.13 -3.71
C HIS A 334 -6.49 -8.07 -4.78
N VAL A 335 -5.65 -7.94 -5.81
CA VAL A 335 -5.79 -6.93 -6.87
C VAL A 335 -6.05 -7.62 -8.20
N ASN A 336 -7.25 -8.20 -8.33
CA ASN A 336 -7.68 -8.93 -9.53
C ASN A 336 -8.50 -8.04 -10.47
N LYS A 337 -8.04 -7.89 -11.72
CA LYS A 337 -8.74 -7.12 -12.76
C LYS A 337 -9.44 -8.06 -13.74
N TYR A 338 -10.72 -7.82 -14.01
CA TYR A 338 -11.49 -8.55 -15.03
C TYR A 338 -12.72 -7.76 -15.47
N ASP A 339 -13.22 -8.02 -16.67
CA ASP A 339 -14.48 -7.44 -17.13
C ASP A 339 -15.67 -8.31 -16.73
N VAL A 340 -16.76 -7.64 -16.37
CA VAL A 340 -18.07 -8.25 -16.11
C VAL A 340 -18.94 -8.01 -17.32
N THR A 341 -19.49 -9.09 -17.85
CA THR A 341 -20.50 -9.07 -18.90
C THR A 341 -21.80 -9.62 -18.34
N ASP A 342 -22.91 -9.06 -18.79
CA ASP A 342 -24.23 -9.60 -18.51
C ASP A 342 -24.36 -10.99 -19.14
N LYS A 343 -24.68 -12.00 -18.34
CA LYS A 343 -24.66 -13.40 -18.82
C LYS A 343 -25.80 -13.71 -19.79
N ALA A 344 -26.90 -12.96 -19.75
CA ALA A 344 -28.03 -13.18 -20.64
C ALA A 344 -27.80 -12.54 -22.02
N THR A 345 -27.19 -11.35 -22.04
CA THR A 345 -27.06 -10.54 -23.27
C THR A 345 -25.64 -10.53 -23.84
N GLY A 346 -24.64 -10.96 -23.08
CA GLY A 346 -23.22 -10.87 -23.44
C GLY A 346 -22.65 -9.45 -23.42
N LYS A 347 -23.46 -8.44 -23.05
CA LYS A 347 -23.04 -7.03 -23.07
C LYS A 347 -22.13 -6.72 -21.90
N PHE A 348 -21.16 -5.85 -22.14
CA PHE A 348 -20.30 -5.30 -21.09
C PHE A 348 -21.14 -4.58 -20.02
N VAL A 349 -20.84 -4.86 -18.75
CA VAL A 349 -21.48 -4.24 -17.58
C VAL A 349 -20.53 -3.30 -16.88
N GLN A 350 -19.35 -3.77 -16.50
CA GLN A 350 -18.30 -2.97 -15.87
C GLN A 350 -16.95 -3.68 -15.86
N THR A 351 -15.87 -2.93 -15.70
CA THR A 351 -14.54 -3.48 -15.37
C THR A 351 -14.38 -3.54 -13.86
N VAL A 352 -13.93 -4.67 -13.31
CA VAL A 352 -13.42 -4.76 -11.95
C VAL A 352 -11.93 -4.49 -11.99
N THR A 353 -11.45 -3.57 -11.16
CA THR A 353 -10.06 -3.10 -11.10
C THR A 353 -9.26 -3.74 -9.97
N GLY A 354 -9.92 -4.37 -9.01
CA GLY A 354 -9.30 -5.04 -7.86
C GLY A 354 -8.99 -4.11 -6.68
N HIS A 355 -9.40 -2.84 -6.73
CA HIS A 355 -9.19 -1.85 -5.68
C HIS A 355 -10.20 -1.95 -4.52
N ARG A 356 -11.06 -2.99 -4.54
CA ARG A 356 -11.74 -3.47 -3.33
C ARG A 356 -10.83 -4.30 -2.42
N PHE A 357 -9.70 -4.78 -2.92
CA PHE A 357 -8.76 -5.66 -2.21
C PHE A 357 -9.38 -6.96 -1.67
N ALA A 358 -10.53 -7.37 -2.18
CA ALA A 358 -11.19 -8.60 -1.78
C ALA A 358 -10.67 -9.74 -2.67
N ALA A 359 -9.94 -10.69 -2.08
CA ALA A 359 -9.39 -11.83 -2.81
C ALA A 359 -10.48 -12.76 -3.35
N VAL A 360 -11.52 -12.99 -2.53
CA VAL A 360 -12.67 -13.85 -2.84
C VAL A 360 -14.00 -13.11 -2.63
N PRO A 361 -14.31 -12.10 -3.45
CA PRO A 361 -15.48 -11.25 -3.24
C PRO A 361 -16.76 -12.05 -3.42
N CYS A 362 -17.79 -11.68 -2.65
CA CYS A 362 -19.17 -11.97 -3.01
C CYS A 362 -19.50 -11.30 -4.34
N VAL A 363 -20.14 -12.04 -5.23
CA VAL A 363 -20.52 -11.56 -6.56
C VAL A 363 -21.99 -11.78 -6.85
N ASP A 364 -22.54 -10.95 -7.74
CA ASP A 364 -23.90 -11.12 -8.26
C ASP A 364 -23.98 -12.21 -9.35
N ALA A 365 -25.16 -12.37 -9.95
CA ALA A 365 -25.40 -13.35 -11.01
C ALA A 365 -24.46 -13.18 -12.22
N ASN A 366 -24.04 -11.95 -12.52
CA ASN A 366 -23.14 -11.63 -13.63
C ASN A 366 -21.65 -11.75 -13.25
N GLY A 367 -21.35 -11.90 -11.95
CA GLY A 367 -19.98 -11.99 -11.44
C GLY A 367 -19.40 -10.64 -11.03
N ALA A 368 -20.21 -9.59 -10.91
CA ALA A 368 -19.78 -8.31 -10.36
C ALA A 368 -19.72 -8.34 -8.83
N PRO A 369 -18.65 -7.81 -8.20
CA PRO A 369 -18.55 -7.74 -6.75
C PRO A 369 -19.70 -6.95 -6.09
N THR A 370 -20.38 -7.57 -5.14
CA THR A 370 -21.47 -6.95 -4.38
C THR A 370 -20.95 -6.07 -3.24
N ALA A 371 -21.71 -5.05 -2.83
CA ALA A 371 -21.32 -4.22 -1.67
C ALA A 371 -21.34 -5.04 -0.37
N SER A 372 -22.39 -5.86 -0.16
CA SER A 372 -22.42 -6.82 0.93
C SER A 372 -21.43 -7.96 0.68
N GLN A 373 -20.69 -8.34 1.72
CA GLN A 373 -19.71 -9.43 1.68
C GLN A 373 -20.10 -10.59 2.61
N THR A 374 -21.41 -10.73 2.93
CA THR A 374 -21.97 -11.75 3.83
C THR A 374 -22.51 -12.99 3.10
N CYS A 375 -22.11 -13.21 1.86
CA CYS A 375 -22.52 -14.38 1.07
C CYS A 375 -21.81 -15.66 1.53
N THR A 376 -22.38 -16.80 1.12
CA THR A 376 -21.80 -18.13 1.36
C THR A 376 -20.57 -18.37 0.47
N ILE A 377 -19.73 -19.34 0.85
CA ILE A 377 -18.49 -19.68 0.12
C ILE A 377 -18.72 -20.10 -1.34
N THR A 378 -19.89 -20.68 -1.65
CA THR A 378 -20.26 -21.09 -3.02
C THR A 378 -20.59 -19.89 -3.92
N GLN A 379 -21.01 -18.77 -3.33
CA GLN A 379 -21.32 -17.52 -4.03
C GLN A 379 -20.08 -16.61 -4.20
N ARG A 380 -18.95 -16.95 -3.57
CA ARG A 380 -17.71 -16.20 -3.72
C ARG A 380 -17.02 -16.55 -5.04
N SER A 381 -16.46 -15.52 -5.66
CA SER A 381 -15.58 -15.64 -6.82
C SER A 381 -14.17 -16.00 -6.36
N PHE A 382 -13.58 -17.02 -6.97
CA PHE A 382 -12.19 -17.44 -6.81
C PHE A 382 -11.37 -17.18 -8.09
N LYS A 383 -11.87 -16.28 -8.96
CA LYS A 383 -11.22 -15.93 -10.23
C LYS A 383 -9.76 -15.53 -10.07
N SER A 384 -9.40 -14.87 -8.97
CA SER A 384 -8.02 -14.49 -8.66
C SER A 384 -7.12 -15.72 -8.46
N CYS A 385 -7.63 -16.73 -7.75
CA CYS A 385 -6.94 -17.99 -7.49
C CYS A 385 -6.77 -18.80 -8.78
N ALA A 386 -7.83 -18.94 -9.58
CA ALA A 386 -7.76 -19.67 -10.85
C ALA A 386 -6.90 -18.92 -11.89
N GLY A 387 -7.04 -17.60 -11.97
CA GLY A 387 -6.28 -16.74 -12.88
C GLY A 387 -4.79 -16.62 -12.54
N SER A 388 -4.37 -17.05 -11.35
CA SER A 388 -2.95 -17.13 -10.97
C SER A 388 -2.18 -18.23 -11.73
N GLY A 389 -2.88 -19.21 -12.32
CA GLY A 389 -2.28 -20.40 -12.91
C GLY A 389 -1.82 -21.47 -11.91
N CYS A 390 -1.92 -21.22 -10.60
CA CYS A 390 -1.56 -22.19 -9.56
C CYS A 390 -2.72 -23.12 -9.15
N HIS A 391 -3.97 -22.67 -9.33
CA HIS A 391 -5.16 -23.47 -9.08
C HIS A 391 -5.89 -23.76 -10.39
N ALA A 392 -6.15 -25.04 -10.67
CA ALA A 392 -6.76 -25.44 -11.95
C ALA A 392 -8.14 -24.81 -12.20
N THR A 393 -8.96 -24.67 -11.15
CA THR A 393 -10.30 -24.08 -11.22
C THR A 393 -10.66 -23.32 -9.95
N GLU A 394 -11.67 -22.45 -10.05
CA GLU A 394 -12.29 -21.80 -8.88
C GLU A 394 -12.79 -22.82 -7.85
N ALA A 395 -13.38 -23.92 -8.32
CA ALA A 395 -13.86 -25.00 -7.46
C ALA A 395 -12.72 -25.67 -6.69
N THR A 396 -11.59 -25.94 -7.36
CA THR A 396 -10.39 -26.51 -6.72
C THR A 396 -9.86 -25.58 -5.63
N ALA A 397 -9.71 -24.29 -5.94
CA ALA A 397 -9.26 -23.29 -4.98
C ALA A 397 -10.20 -23.19 -3.76
N ARG A 398 -11.51 -23.19 -4.02
CA ARG A 398 -12.54 -23.17 -2.98
C ARG A 398 -12.44 -24.39 -2.06
N THR A 399 -12.37 -25.59 -2.63
CA THR A 399 -12.26 -26.83 -1.84
C THR A 399 -11.02 -26.80 -0.96
N LEU A 400 -9.85 -26.45 -1.51
CA LEU A 400 -8.60 -26.38 -0.74
C LEU A 400 -8.67 -25.36 0.40
N MET A 401 -9.25 -24.18 0.16
CA MET A 401 -9.48 -23.18 1.21
C MET A 401 -10.37 -23.72 2.32
N THR A 402 -11.53 -24.31 1.98
CA THR A 402 -12.46 -24.85 2.99
C THR A 402 -11.86 -26.01 3.79
N SER A 403 -11.03 -26.85 3.16
CA SER A 403 -10.30 -27.91 3.85
C SER A 403 -9.26 -27.34 4.82
N ALA A 404 -8.52 -26.31 4.40
CA ALA A 404 -7.56 -25.65 5.28
C ALA A 404 -8.24 -24.96 6.48
N GLU A 405 -9.38 -24.29 6.26
CA GLU A 405 -10.21 -23.72 7.33
C GLU A 405 -10.64 -24.79 8.35
N ALA A 406 -11.14 -25.93 7.86
CA ALA A 406 -11.60 -27.03 8.70
C ALA A 406 -10.47 -27.62 9.55
N ASP A 407 -9.29 -27.85 8.95
CA ASP A 407 -8.11 -28.36 9.65
C ASP A 407 -7.65 -27.40 10.76
N VAL A 408 -7.58 -26.10 10.45
CA VAL A 408 -7.16 -25.06 11.40
C VAL A 408 -8.18 -24.94 12.54
N ALA A 409 -9.47 -24.94 12.21
CA ALA A 409 -10.55 -24.88 13.20
C ALA A 409 -10.52 -26.11 14.14
N LEU A 410 -10.31 -27.31 13.60
CA LEU A 410 -10.18 -28.53 14.39
C LEU A 410 -9.07 -28.41 15.45
N LEU A 411 -7.87 -28.02 15.04
CA LEU A 411 -6.72 -27.86 15.94
C LEU A 411 -6.93 -26.71 16.95
N ALA A 412 -7.48 -25.58 16.50
CA ALA A 412 -7.75 -24.43 17.38
C ALA A 412 -8.84 -24.74 18.42
N ASN A 413 -9.82 -25.57 18.06
CA ASN A 413 -10.87 -26.04 18.98
C ASN A 413 -10.35 -27.11 19.94
N ALA A 414 -9.40 -27.96 19.53
CA ALA A 414 -8.71 -28.87 20.43
C ALA A 414 -7.84 -28.14 21.47
N LEU A 415 -7.22 -27.03 21.09
CA LEU A 415 -6.40 -26.23 22.00
C LEU A 415 -7.24 -25.43 23.02
N LEU A 416 -8.44 -24.99 22.65
CA LEU A 416 -9.30 -24.15 23.49
C LEU A 416 -9.57 -24.71 24.90
N PRO A 417 -10.03 -25.96 25.09
CA PRO A 417 -10.25 -26.50 26.43
C PRO A 417 -8.96 -26.60 27.25
N MET A 418 -7.82 -26.87 26.63
CA MET A 418 -6.52 -26.89 27.33
C MET A 418 -6.15 -25.50 27.86
N LEU A 419 -6.41 -24.44 27.09
CA LEU A 419 -6.19 -23.06 27.54
C LEU A 419 -7.09 -22.68 28.73
N ASN A 420 -8.22 -23.37 28.88
CA ASN A 420 -9.20 -23.14 29.94
C ASN A 420 -9.09 -24.14 31.10
N ASP A 421 -8.14 -25.08 31.04
CA ASP A 421 -7.96 -26.12 32.05
C ASP A 421 -7.51 -25.51 33.40
N ALA A 422 -8.02 -26.06 34.50
CA ALA A 422 -7.69 -25.62 35.86
C ALA A 422 -6.22 -25.89 36.24
N LYS A 423 -5.54 -26.80 35.54
CA LYS A 423 -4.10 -27.07 35.71
C LYS A 423 -3.23 -25.90 35.25
N VAL A 424 -3.73 -24.98 34.44
CA VAL A 424 -2.98 -23.78 34.02
C VAL A 424 -2.92 -22.77 35.18
N PRO A 425 -1.74 -22.47 35.73
CA PRO A 425 -1.61 -21.52 36.84
C PRO A 425 -2.10 -20.12 36.45
N ALA A 426 -2.79 -19.43 37.36
CA ALA A 426 -3.18 -18.03 37.14
C ALA A 426 -1.98 -17.11 36.89
N THR A 427 -0.82 -17.44 37.47
CA THR A 427 0.43 -16.70 37.26
C THR A 427 0.92 -16.80 35.82
N ASP A 428 0.52 -17.80 35.04
CA ASP A 428 0.89 -17.93 33.63
C ASP A 428 0.08 -17.02 32.71
N LYS A 429 -1.00 -16.43 33.21
CA LYS A 429 -1.91 -15.56 32.44
C LYS A 429 -1.60 -14.06 32.61
N VAL A 430 -0.68 -13.71 33.51
CA VAL A 430 -0.37 -12.31 33.85
C VAL A 430 0.47 -11.63 32.77
N SER A 431 0.27 -10.32 32.64
CA SER A 431 1.09 -9.43 31.79
C SER A 431 2.57 -9.51 32.19
N GLY A 432 3.48 -9.32 31.24
CA GLY A 432 4.93 -9.40 31.47
C GLY A 432 5.51 -10.81 31.53
N LYS A 433 4.72 -11.84 31.83
CA LYS A 433 5.23 -13.22 31.90
C LYS A 433 5.31 -13.87 30.53
N VAL A 434 6.44 -14.50 30.23
CA VAL A 434 6.57 -15.45 29.11
C VAL A 434 6.09 -16.81 29.60
N SER A 435 5.05 -17.37 28.97
CA SER A 435 4.48 -18.66 29.35
C SER A 435 3.91 -19.39 28.15
N THR A 436 3.81 -20.72 28.28
CA THR A 436 3.19 -21.59 27.28
C THR A 436 1.74 -21.21 27.03
N TRP A 437 0.98 -20.91 28.09
CA TRP A 437 -0.41 -20.45 27.93
C TRP A 437 -0.52 -19.20 27.05
N ARG A 438 0.33 -18.19 27.26
CA ARG A 438 0.25 -16.94 26.48
C ARG A 438 0.69 -17.14 25.04
N GLY A 439 1.75 -17.90 24.81
CA GLY A 439 2.22 -18.25 23.47
C GLY A 439 1.19 -19.08 22.69
N ALA A 440 0.62 -20.11 23.32
CA ALA A 440 -0.43 -20.95 22.74
C ALA A 440 -1.72 -20.15 22.46
N THR A 441 -2.11 -19.23 23.37
CA THR A 441 -3.23 -18.32 23.15
C THR A 441 -2.99 -17.43 21.93
N PHE A 442 -1.77 -16.88 21.79
CA PHE A 442 -1.40 -16.08 20.63
C PHE A 442 -1.48 -16.89 19.33
N ASN A 443 -0.90 -18.09 19.29
CA ASN A 443 -0.95 -18.96 18.12
C ASN A 443 -2.38 -19.34 17.73
N ARG A 444 -3.26 -19.61 18.71
CA ARG A 444 -4.68 -19.87 18.44
C ARG A 444 -5.33 -18.66 17.76
N ASN A 445 -5.11 -17.47 18.29
CA ASN A 445 -5.68 -16.23 17.74
C ASN A 445 -5.08 -15.88 16.37
N LEU A 446 -3.81 -16.20 16.12
CA LEU A 446 -3.15 -16.05 14.83
C LEU A 446 -3.69 -17.02 13.79
N ALA A 447 -3.83 -18.30 14.13
CA ALA A 447 -4.36 -19.29 13.22
C ALA A 447 -5.82 -18.99 12.83
N LEU A 448 -6.62 -18.46 13.77
CA LEU A 448 -8.00 -18.02 13.52
C LEU A 448 -8.11 -16.58 12.96
N HIS A 449 -6.99 -15.88 12.78
CA HIS A 449 -7.03 -14.55 12.17
C HIS A 449 -7.46 -14.67 10.71
N PRO A 450 -8.40 -13.83 10.22
CA PRO A 450 -8.90 -13.95 8.85
C PRO A 450 -7.77 -13.98 7.80
N GLY A 451 -7.81 -14.98 6.92
CA GLY A 451 -6.85 -15.19 5.85
C GLY A 451 -5.67 -16.09 6.22
N SER A 452 -5.46 -16.45 7.48
CA SER A 452 -4.34 -17.32 7.90
C SER A 452 -4.36 -18.69 7.21
N GLU A 453 -5.55 -19.24 7.01
CA GLU A 453 -5.84 -20.48 6.26
C GLU A 453 -5.39 -20.43 4.80
N VAL A 454 -5.29 -19.25 4.20
CA VAL A 454 -4.83 -19.06 2.81
C VAL A 454 -3.39 -18.59 2.78
N HIS A 455 -3.05 -17.57 3.59
CA HIS A 455 -1.71 -17.00 3.61
C HIS A 455 -0.67 -18.06 3.93
N ASN A 456 -0.89 -18.88 4.96
CA ASN A 456 0.02 -19.96 5.30
C ASN A 456 -0.63 -21.06 6.17
N PRO A 457 -1.44 -21.95 5.57
CA PRO A 457 -2.08 -23.03 6.30
C PRO A 457 -1.09 -24.01 6.94
N PHE A 458 0.12 -24.14 6.41
CA PHE A 458 1.15 -25.02 6.96
C PHE A 458 1.67 -24.48 8.29
N LEU A 459 2.06 -23.20 8.32
CA LEU A 459 2.50 -22.53 9.55
C LEU A 459 1.38 -22.52 10.61
N ALA A 460 0.14 -22.16 10.24
CA ALA A 460 -0.98 -22.12 11.17
C ALA A 460 -1.18 -23.47 11.89
N LYS A 461 -1.17 -24.57 11.12
CA LYS A 461 -1.35 -25.93 11.66
C LYS A 461 -0.15 -26.35 12.51
N ALA A 462 1.07 -26.06 12.07
CA ALA A 462 2.29 -26.38 12.80
C ALA A 462 2.36 -25.67 14.17
N LEU A 463 2.06 -24.38 14.22
CA LEU A 463 2.00 -23.59 15.45
C LEU A 463 0.94 -24.12 16.43
N LEU A 464 -0.25 -24.48 15.94
CA LEU A 464 -1.30 -25.07 16.77
C LEU A 464 -0.87 -26.42 17.34
N ARG A 465 -0.27 -27.31 16.52
CA ARG A 465 0.23 -28.62 16.98
C ARG A 465 1.32 -28.46 18.04
N ALA A 466 2.29 -27.59 17.80
CA ALA A 466 3.34 -27.27 18.77
C ALA A 466 2.75 -26.72 20.07
N SER A 467 1.71 -25.88 19.99
CA SER A 467 1.04 -25.32 21.15
C SER A 467 0.30 -26.38 21.97
N ILE A 468 -0.44 -27.29 21.32
CA ILE A 468 -1.13 -28.39 22.00
C ILE A 468 -0.12 -29.31 22.69
N ALA A 469 0.96 -29.69 22.00
CA ALA A 469 2.02 -30.52 22.57
C ALA A 469 2.69 -29.85 23.79
N GLN A 470 3.01 -28.55 23.69
CA GLN A 470 3.62 -27.81 24.79
C GLN A 470 2.67 -27.64 25.97
N MET A 471 1.38 -27.38 25.74
CA MET A 471 0.37 -27.33 26.81
C MET A 471 0.25 -28.67 27.56
N ALA A 472 0.30 -29.79 26.83
CA ALA A 472 0.29 -31.11 27.44
C ALA A 472 1.53 -31.36 28.30
N LYS A 473 2.71 -30.98 27.79
CA LYS A 473 3.99 -31.11 28.47
C LYS A 473 4.06 -30.28 29.76
N ASP A 474 3.76 -28.99 29.68
CA ASP A 474 4.03 -28.06 30.80
C ASP A 474 2.97 -28.12 31.90
N TYR A 475 1.74 -28.51 31.55
CA TYR A 475 0.61 -28.51 32.48
C TYR A 475 0.02 -29.90 32.76
N GLY A 476 0.57 -30.97 32.15
CA GLY A 476 0.07 -32.34 32.32
C GLY A 476 -1.39 -32.51 31.86
N ILE A 477 -1.79 -31.78 30.81
CA ILE A 477 -3.15 -31.80 30.25
C ILE A 477 -3.19 -32.81 29.11
N THR A 478 -4.17 -33.73 29.13
CA THR A 478 -4.37 -34.67 28.03
C THR A 478 -4.98 -33.95 26.82
N PRO A 479 -4.37 -34.01 25.63
CA PRO A 479 -4.94 -33.43 24.42
C PRO A 479 -6.32 -34.05 24.08
N PRO A 480 -7.34 -33.24 23.70
CA PRO A 480 -8.69 -33.76 23.37
C PRO A 480 -8.78 -34.61 22.11
N ILE A 481 -7.77 -34.51 21.25
CA ILE A 481 -7.63 -35.33 20.05
C ILE A 481 -6.28 -36.02 20.13
N ALA A 482 -6.22 -37.28 19.68
CA ALA A 482 -4.94 -37.85 19.31
C ALA A 482 -4.38 -36.96 18.19
N ILE A 483 -3.32 -36.22 18.49
CA ILE A 483 -2.57 -35.55 17.44
C ILE A 483 -1.82 -36.69 16.75
N PRO A 484 -2.19 -37.12 15.53
CA PRO A 484 -1.34 -38.06 14.82
C PRO A 484 0.06 -37.44 14.80
N LEU A 485 1.04 -38.21 15.26
CA LEU A 485 2.45 -37.85 15.16
C LEU A 485 2.71 -37.54 13.68
N LEU A 486 2.73 -36.24 13.40
CA LEU A 486 3.32 -35.59 12.25
C LEU A 486 2.69 -35.99 10.89
N ALA A 487 1.84 -35.11 10.34
CA ALA A 487 1.58 -35.11 8.91
C ALA A 487 2.91 -34.90 8.14
N PRO A 488 3.02 -35.20 6.84
CA PRO A 488 4.30 -35.17 6.12
C PRO A 488 5.11 -33.86 6.24
N TYR A 489 4.44 -32.72 6.44
CA TYR A 489 5.07 -31.39 6.64
C TYR A 489 5.54 -31.13 8.08
N ASP A 490 5.05 -31.88 9.05
CA ASP A 490 5.49 -31.77 10.44
C ASP A 490 6.84 -32.48 10.66
N LYS A 491 7.38 -33.19 9.64
CA LYS A 491 8.77 -33.73 9.64
C LYS A 491 9.83 -32.62 9.75
N LEU A 492 9.44 -31.39 9.46
CA LEU A 492 10.26 -30.19 9.64
C LEU A 492 10.29 -29.72 11.10
N ILE A 493 9.41 -30.19 11.98
CA ILE A 493 9.42 -29.78 13.40
C ILE A 493 10.35 -30.75 14.16
N LEU A 494 11.62 -30.40 14.28
CA LEU A 494 12.59 -31.17 15.04
C LEU A 494 12.64 -30.66 16.49
N ALA A 495 12.28 -31.50 17.45
CA ALA A 495 12.64 -31.27 18.84
C ALA A 495 14.17 -31.38 18.95
N ARG A 496 14.84 -30.44 19.63
CA ARG A 496 16.24 -30.69 20.02
C ARG A 496 16.29 -31.98 20.83
N GLY A 497 17.22 -32.86 20.44
CA GLY A 497 17.46 -34.14 21.08
C GLY A 497 17.62 -34.03 22.60
N ASN A 498 17.23 -35.12 23.26
CA ASN A 498 17.77 -35.46 24.57
C ASN A 498 19.30 -35.49 24.54
#